data_AF-A0A8H7TXW8-F1
#
_entry.id   AF-A0A8H7TXW8-F1
#
_cell.length_a   1.000
_cell.length_b   1.000
_cell.length_c   1.000
_cell.angle_alpha   90.00
_cell.angle_beta   90.00
_cell.angle_gamma   90.00
#
_symmetry.space_group_name_H-M   'P 1'
#
loop_
_entity.id
_entity.type
_entity.pdbx_description
1 polymer ?
#
loop_
_entity_poly.entity_id
_entity_poly.type
_entity_poly.pdbx_seq_one_letter_code
_entity_poly.pdbx_strand_id
1 'polypeptide(L)'
;MFKEVDLRKERAYALFISILNRSPGIADYVTSLCLGSPPTQFALGGLLRLCTELQTVTHLTLVGWSAFDIGLDTRVFERRFPNIKSLGLGELEINEIDFLRLFHVMPSLERLYLLVVEVLPAPEYVDQPPVARPNPMHEVHDITFIPAHSPSVCIVPILAKAPLQLRLRKLDLLLDPKTENSVEDAQDLLHKAGPSLEHLEMGVMQFEPRVSAISFADNSELRVLQLKDIALGIRKAAVLVRRMPLDWIPSTLAQVLPLHTRLQKIQLLIRMIHRWDWVDRDEYKSRLDWSNMDAELARIADEHPSVEISICVRRRAEKLEDWYDKMADLVLDNLSRVTKKKCRLGITCSQNLSENGYLSGETIGRTYEHWYDCPLTDSGSPDSDNVHSANLYEDDEGVALLMLEINEAFAPRVRSILYN
;
A
#
# COMPACT_ATOMS: atom_id res chain seq x y z
N MET A 1 13.92 -6.18 -21.58
CA MET A 1 13.85 -7.59 -21.17
C MET A 1 14.60 -7.89 -19.86
N PHE A 2 15.68 -7.18 -19.50
CA PHE A 2 16.40 -7.38 -18.23
C PHE A 2 16.31 -6.21 -17.22
N LYS A 3 15.35 -5.29 -17.42
CA LYS A 3 15.18 -4.12 -16.54
C LYS A 3 14.88 -4.52 -15.09
N GLU A 4 14.14 -5.61 -14.96
CA GLU A 4 13.68 -6.16 -13.70
C GLU A 4 14.07 -7.64 -13.64
N VAL A 5 14.64 -8.05 -12.51
CA VAL A 5 15.17 -9.39 -12.34
C VAL A 5 14.70 -9.95 -11.00
N ASP A 6 13.88 -11.00 -11.07
CA ASP A 6 13.43 -11.75 -9.90
C ASP A 6 14.25 -13.04 -9.72
N LEU A 7 15.02 -13.07 -8.62
CA LEU A 7 15.88 -14.18 -8.25
C LEU A 7 15.39 -14.92 -7.00
N ARG A 8 14.11 -14.79 -6.63
CA ARG A 8 13.54 -15.54 -5.49
C ARG A 8 13.61 -17.04 -5.65
N LYS A 9 13.58 -17.53 -6.90
CA LYS A 9 13.68 -18.95 -7.21
C LYS A 9 15.12 -19.32 -7.53
N GLU A 10 15.64 -20.37 -6.89
CA GLU A 10 17.01 -20.88 -7.11
C GLU A 10 17.37 -21.09 -8.58
N ARG A 11 16.43 -21.64 -9.37
CA ARG A 11 16.64 -21.85 -10.82
C ARG A 11 16.81 -20.53 -11.58
N ALA A 12 16.05 -19.50 -11.21
CA ALA A 12 16.16 -18.17 -11.82
C ALA A 12 17.49 -17.53 -11.45
N TYR A 13 17.90 -17.64 -10.19
CA TYR A 13 19.23 -17.22 -9.73
C TYR A 13 20.37 -17.88 -10.52
N ALA A 14 20.41 -19.22 -10.59
CA ALA A 14 21.46 -19.94 -11.30
C ALA A 14 21.50 -19.61 -12.80
N LEU A 15 20.34 -19.46 -13.43
CA LEU A 15 20.22 -19.05 -14.83
C LEU A 15 20.76 -17.64 -15.04
N PHE A 16 20.35 -16.69 -14.19
CA PHE A 16 20.78 -15.30 -14.28
C PHE A 16 22.30 -15.17 -14.10
N ILE A 17 22.89 -15.86 -13.13
CA ILE A 17 24.36 -15.88 -12.95
C ILE A 17 25.06 -16.46 -14.18
N SER A 18 24.55 -17.55 -14.76
CA SER A 18 25.10 -18.14 -15.99
C SER A 18 25.05 -17.16 -17.16
N ILE A 19 23.94 -16.43 -17.30
CA ILE A 19 23.75 -15.37 -18.31
C ILE A 19 24.74 -14.22 -18.08
N LEU A 20 24.83 -13.72 -16.85
CA LEU A 20 25.71 -12.62 -16.46
C LEU A 20 27.19 -12.96 -16.73
N ASN A 21 27.62 -14.18 -16.41
CA ASN A 21 28.97 -14.66 -16.69
C ASN A 21 29.27 -14.75 -18.20
N ARG A 22 28.27 -15.09 -19.03
CA ARG A 22 28.42 -15.18 -20.50
C ARG A 22 28.28 -13.82 -21.18
N SER A 23 27.58 -12.88 -20.58
CA SER A 23 27.27 -11.58 -21.16
C SER A 23 27.21 -10.52 -20.06
N PRO A 24 28.38 -10.03 -19.57
CA PRO A 24 28.45 -9.11 -18.45
C PRO A 24 27.71 -7.79 -18.69
N GLY A 25 27.61 -7.34 -19.94
CA GLY A 25 26.89 -6.11 -20.31
C GLY A 25 25.39 -6.15 -20.00
N ILE A 26 24.82 -7.31 -19.63
CA ILE A 26 23.45 -7.39 -19.11
C ILE A 26 23.31 -6.64 -17.78
N ALA A 27 24.39 -6.56 -16.99
CA ALA A 27 24.41 -5.85 -15.71
C ALA A 27 23.90 -4.41 -15.84
N ASP A 28 24.31 -3.71 -16.90
CA ASP A 28 24.00 -2.29 -17.15
C ASP A 28 22.52 -2.02 -17.45
N TYR A 29 21.74 -3.06 -17.74
CA TYR A 29 20.31 -2.94 -18.02
C TYR A 29 19.44 -3.22 -16.79
N VAL A 30 19.99 -3.79 -15.72
CA VAL A 30 19.22 -4.17 -14.53
C VAL A 30 19.06 -2.97 -13.62
N THR A 31 17.82 -2.50 -13.45
CA THR A 31 17.50 -1.38 -12.55
C THR A 31 16.76 -1.83 -11.29
N SER A 32 16.11 -3.00 -11.35
CA SER A 32 15.33 -3.59 -10.26
C SER A 32 15.76 -5.04 -10.01
N LEU A 33 15.98 -5.36 -8.74
CA LEU A 33 16.40 -6.68 -8.28
C LEU A 33 15.53 -7.16 -7.11
N CYS A 34 14.93 -8.34 -7.26
CA CYS A 34 14.21 -9.02 -6.19
C CYS A 34 14.97 -10.28 -5.77
N LEU A 35 15.28 -10.40 -4.47
CA LEU A 35 16.05 -11.50 -3.90
C LEU A 35 15.22 -12.23 -2.85
N GLY A 36 15.02 -13.53 -3.04
CA GLY A 36 14.44 -14.40 -2.03
C GLY A 36 15.46 -14.86 -0.99
N SER A 37 15.00 -15.54 0.06
CA SER A 37 15.93 -16.21 0.98
C SER A 37 16.84 -17.17 0.22
N PRO A 38 18.16 -17.11 0.45
CA PRO A 38 19.10 -18.00 -0.21
C PRO A 38 18.75 -19.47 0.10
N PRO A 39 18.84 -20.38 -0.88
CA PRO A 39 18.93 -21.81 -0.59
C PRO A 39 20.09 -22.04 0.38
N THR A 40 20.00 -23.02 1.27
CA THR A 40 20.97 -23.34 2.34
C THR A 40 22.43 -23.51 1.87
N GLN A 41 22.65 -23.62 0.57
CA GLN A 41 23.93 -23.78 -0.12
C GLN A 41 24.52 -22.48 -0.70
N PHE A 42 23.80 -21.35 -0.67
CA PHE A 42 24.29 -20.04 -1.11
C PHE A 42 24.43 -19.10 0.10
N ALA A 43 25.67 -18.73 0.43
CA ALA A 43 25.90 -17.73 1.46
C ALA A 43 25.41 -16.35 0.98
N LEU A 44 24.88 -15.55 1.92
CA LEU A 44 24.50 -14.14 1.75
C LEU A 44 25.54 -13.31 0.94
N GLY A 45 26.83 -13.60 1.12
CA GLY A 45 27.91 -12.96 0.36
C GLY A 45 27.85 -13.15 -1.16
N GLY A 46 27.26 -14.25 -1.66
CA GLY A 46 27.06 -14.48 -3.10
C GLY A 46 25.90 -13.68 -3.69
N LEU A 47 24.85 -13.45 -2.90
CA LEU A 47 23.69 -12.63 -3.28
C LEU A 47 24.05 -11.15 -3.32
N LEU A 48 24.92 -10.67 -2.43
CA LEU A 48 25.27 -9.25 -2.37
C LEU A 48 26.51 -8.89 -3.20
N ARG A 49 27.26 -9.90 -3.66
CA ARG A 49 28.19 -9.75 -4.78
C ARG A 49 27.45 -9.32 -6.06
N LEU A 50 26.24 -9.81 -6.30
CA LEU A 50 25.42 -9.32 -7.42
C LEU A 50 25.15 -7.82 -7.28
N CYS A 51 24.82 -7.32 -6.10
CA CYS A 51 24.60 -5.88 -5.90
C CYS A 51 25.86 -5.03 -6.14
N THR A 52 27.07 -5.60 -6.08
CA THR A 52 28.30 -4.90 -6.50
C THR A 52 28.59 -4.97 -7.99
N GLU A 53 28.12 -6.02 -8.67
CA GLU A 53 28.26 -6.21 -10.12
C GLU A 53 27.15 -5.47 -10.89
N LEU A 54 25.97 -5.31 -10.29
CA LEU A 54 24.79 -4.66 -10.85
C LEU A 54 24.70 -3.19 -10.39
N GLN A 55 25.62 -2.35 -10.87
CA GLN A 55 25.74 -0.96 -10.39
C GLN A 55 24.55 -0.06 -10.76
N THR A 56 23.77 -0.42 -11.77
CA THR A 56 22.59 0.34 -12.23
C THR A 56 21.33 0.07 -11.42
N VAL A 57 21.38 -0.86 -10.46
CA VAL A 57 20.22 -1.18 -9.62
C VAL A 57 19.91 -0.01 -8.71
N THR A 58 18.66 0.45 -8.79
CA THR A 58 18.09 1.52 -7.95
C THR A 58 16.99 1.00 -7.03
N HIS A 59 16.43 -0.18 -7.33
CA HIS A 59 15.36 -0.82 -6.57
C HIS A 59 15.79 -2.20 -6.11
N LEU A 60 15.81 -2.42 -4.80
CA LEU A 60 16.15 -3.69 -4.19
C LEU A 60 14.97 -4.19 -3.37
N THR A 61 14.55 -5.42 -3.59
CA THR A 61 13.56 -6.10 -2.75
C THR A 61 14.14 -7.36 -2.14
N LEU A 62 13.99 -7.53 -0.83
CA LEU A 62 14.37 -8.72 -0.08
C LEU A 62 13.11 -9.41 0.43
N VAL A 63 12.93 -10.70 0.12
CA VAL A 63 11.69 -11.45 0.43
C VAL A 63 11.94 -12.78 1.13
N GLY A 64 11.26 -13.02 2.25
CA GLY A 64 11.22 -14.33 2.91
C GLY A 64 12.48 -14.66 3.71
N TRP A 65 13.25 -13.66 4.13
CA TRP A 65 14.51 -13.84 4.85
C TRP A 65 14.26 -13.94 6.35
N SER A 66 15.03 -14.76 7.06
CA SER A 66 14.98 -14.84 8.52
C SER A 66 16.26 -14.34 9.18
N ALA A 67 16.16 -13.84 10.41
CA ALA A 67 17.29 -13.43 11.24
C ALA A 67 18.27 -14.59 11.44
N PHE A 68 17.77 -15.83 11.42
CA PHE A 68 18.58 -17.05 11.50
C PHE A 68 19.35 -17.35 10.21
N ASP A 69 18.87 -16.88 9.05
CA ASP A 69 19.56 -16.99 7.75
C ASP A 69 20.61 -15.88 7.57
N ILE A 70 20.35 -14.69 8.14
CA ILE A 70 21.19 -13.49 8.02
C ILE A 70 22.49 -13.60 8.85
N GLY A 71 22.51 -14.46 9.86
CA GLY A 71 23.47 -14.46 10.96
C GLY A 71 24.96 -14.68 10.68
N LEU A 72 25.47 -14.73 9.45
CA LEU A 72 26.86 -15.19 9.21
C LEU A 72 27.76 -14.43 8.23
N ASP A 73 27.38 -13.25 7.70
CA ASP A 73 28.41 -12.39 7.07
C ASP A 73 28.13 -10.89 7.20
N THR A 74 28.46 -10.33 8.37
CA THR A 74 28.41 -8.88 8.63
C THR A 74 29.33 -8.04 7.72
N ARG A 75 30.29 -8.68 7.01
CA ARG A 75 31.15 -8.01 6.00
C ARG A 75 30.37 -7.43 4.84
N VAL A 76 29.16 -7.93 4.61
CA VAL A 76 28.22 -7.36 3.66
C VAL A 76 27.89 -5.91 4.00
N PHE A 77 27.70 -5.61 5.28
CA PHE A 77 27.38 -4.25 5.75
C PHE A 77 28.61 -3.31 5.73
N GLU A 78 29.80 -3.82 5.40
CA GLU A 78 30.98 -3.00 5.14
C GLU A 78 30.95 -2.34 3.76
N ARG A 79 30.12 -2.85 2.83
CA ARG A 79 29.94 -2.31 1.48
C ARG A 79 28.81 -1.29 1.46
N ARG A 80 28.97 -0.23 0.65
CA ARG A 80 27.93 0.77 0.40
C ARG A 80 27.22 0.48 -0.92
N PHE A 81 25.91 0.68 -0.93
CA PHE A 81 25.04 0.60 -2.10
C PHE A 81 24.44 1.99 -2.38
N PRO A 82 25.26 2.94 -2.88
CA PRO A 82 24.86 4.34 -3.02
C PRO A 82 23.79 4.57 -4.10
N ASN A 83 23.53 3.60 -4.97
CA ASN A 83 22.57 3.77 -6.07
C ASN A 83 21.16 3.33 -5.68
N ILE A 84 21.00 2.62 -4.56
CA ILE A 84 19.70 2.13 -4.10
C ILE A 84 18.88 3.29 -3.57
N LYS A 85 17.80 3.60 -4.28
CA LYS A 85 16.80 4.62 -3.94
C LYS A 85 15.54 4.04 -3.35
N SER A 86 15.30 2.76 -3.55
CA SER A 86 14.09 2.07 -3.11
C SER A 86 14.45 0.72 -2.51
N LEU A 87 13.97 0.49 -1.28
CA LEU A 87 14.14 -0.76 -0.56
C LEU A 87 12.77 -1.36 -0.23
N GLY A 88 12.53 -2.58 -0.70
CA GLY A 88 11.39 -3.40 -0.29
C GLY A 88 11.84 -4.53 0.62
N LEU A 89 11.17 -4.68 1.76
CA LEU A 89 11.38 -5.75 2.73
C LEU A 89 10.04 -6.48 2.89
N GLY A 90 10.00 -7.75 2.51
CA GLY A 90 8.76 -8.53 2.46
C GLY A 90 8.88 -9.88 3.16
N GLU A 91 7.91 -10.25 4.02
CA GLU A 91 7.96 -11.50 4.81
C GLU A 91 9.35 -11.70 5.46
N LEU A 92 9.84 -10.65 6.11
CA LEU A 92 11.19 -10.57 6.65
C LEU A 92 11.14 -10.68 8.17
N GLU A 93 11.90 -11.61 8.73
CA GLU A 93 12.22 -11.63 10.16
C GLU A 93 13.67 -11.16 10.30
N ILE A 94 13.93 -10.13 11.11
CA ILE A 94 15.27 -9.52 11.22
C ILE A 94 15.49 -8.98 12.63
N ASN A 95 16.70 -9.05 13.17
CA ASN A 95 17.00 -8.42 14.45
C ASN A 95 17.15 -6.89 14.31
N GLU A 96 16.88 -6.14 15.39
CA GLU A 96 16.94 -4.68 15.41
C GLU A 96 18.28 -4.11 14.87
N ILE A 97 19.41 -4.76 15.20
CA ILE A 97 20.75 -4.27 14.82
C ILE A 97 20.96 -4.37 13.31
N ASP A 98 20.64 -5.51 12.71
CA ASP A 98 20.81 -5.71 11.28
C ASP A 98 19.79 -4.90 10.47
N PHE A 99 18.58 -4.71 11.01
CA PHE A 99 17.61 -3.78 10.44
C PHE A 99 18.16 -2.35 10.38
N LEU A 100 18.77 -1.86 11.46
CA LEU A 100 19.44 -0.55 11.47
C LEU A 100 20.61 -0.46 10.49
N ARG A 101 21.39 -1.55 10.33
CA ARG A 101 22.55 -1.57 9.42
C ARG A 101 22.15 -1.45 7.96
N LEU A 102 20.99 -1.95 7.55
CA LEU A 102 20.49 -1.82 6.17
C LEU A 102 20.46 -0.34 5.72
N PHE A 103 19.98 0.55 6.58
CA PHE A 103 19.88 1.98 6.27
C PHE A 103 21.24 2.69 6.24
N HIS A 104 22.25 2.16 6.93
CA HIS A 104 23.61 2.72 6.90
C HIS A 104 24.34 2.44 5.58
N VAL A 105 23.98 1.35 4.90
CA VAL A 105 24.62 0.95 3.65
C VAL A 105 23.92 1.48 2.41
N MET A 106 22.72 2.07 2.54
CA MET A 106 21.91 2.63 1.44
C MET A 106 21.70 4.14 1.63
N PRO A 107 22.74 4.98 1.46
CA PRO A 107 22.68 6.40 1.79
C PRO A 107 21.81 7.27 0.85
N SER A 108 21.25 6.69 -0.22
CA SER A 108 20.42 7.39 -1.20
C SER A 108 18.98 6.90 -1.18
N LEU A 109 18.57 6.24 -0.09
CA LEU A 109 17.24 5.67 0.04
C LEU A 109 16.18 6.79 0.12
N GLU A 110 15.24 6.79 -0.81
CA GLU A 110 14.15 7.76 -0.89
C GLU A 110 12.79 7.10 -0.56
N ARG A 111 12.69 5.77 -0.74
CA ARG A 111 11.43 5.01 -0.64
C ARG A 111 11.62 3.69 0.10
N LEU A 112 10.69 3.37 1.00
CA LEU A 112 10.73 2.17 1.82
C LEU A 112 9.39 1.42 1.79
N TYR A 113 9.44 0.14 1.47
CA TYR A 113 8.29 -0.75 1.53
C TYR A 113 8.51 -1.79 2.63
N LEU A 114 7.72 -1.74 3.69
CA LEU A 114 7.75 -2.63 4.84
C LEU A 114 6.53 -3.54 4.78
N LEU A 115 6.68 -4.75 4.24
CA LEU A 115 5.60 -5.67 3.95
C LEU A 115 5.71 -6.90 4.85
N VAL A 116 4.96 -6.95 5.97
CA VAL A 116 5.01 -8.07 6.91
C VAL A 116 6.45 -8.27 7.44
N VAL A 117 7.02 -7.19 7.99
CA VAL A 117 8.38 -7.18 8.58
C VAL A 117 8.27 -7.40 10.09
N GLU A 118 8.89 -8.47 10.59
CA GLU A 118 9.01 -8.78 12.00
C GLU A 118 10.41 -8.39 12.49
N VAL A 119 10.48 -7.33 13.30
CA VAL A 119 11.73 -6.93 13.94
C VAL A 119 11.83 -7.58 15.32
N LEU A 120 12.81 -8.45 15.47
CA LEU A 120 13.14 -9.12 16.73
C LEU A 120 14.04 -8.22 17.60
N PRO A 121 13.89 -8.26 18.94
CA PRO A 121 14.80 -7.59 19.84
C PRO A 121 16.25 -8.01 19.60
N ALA A 122 17.18 -7.06 19.76
CA ALA A 122 18.60 -7.39 19.72
C ALA A 122 18.94 -8.41 20.83
N PRO A 123 19.76 -9.45 20.55
CA PRO A 123 20.21 -10.36 21.59
C PRO A 123 21.02 -9.61 22.65
N GLU A 124 20.77 -9.91 23.93
CA GLU A 124 21.29 -9.21 25.12
C GLU A 124 22.83 -9.10 25.20
N TYR A 125 23.57 -9.83 24.36
CA TYR A 125 25.03 -9.92 24.36
C TYR A 125 25.74 -8.98 23.36
N VAL A 126 25.01 -8.10 22.66
CA VAL A 126 25.61 -7.18 21.69
C VAL A 126 25.78 -5.79 22.32
N ASP A 127 26.87 -5.60 23.05
CA ASP A 127 27.18 -4.40 23.84
C ASP A 127 27.43 -3.11 23.04
N GLN A 128 27.38 -3.13 21.71
CA GLN A 128 27.61 -1.93 20.91
C GLN A 128 26.65 -1.84 19.72
N PRO A 129 25.73 -0.85 19.69
CA PRO A 129 25.11 -0.45 18.43
C PRO A 129 26.23 -0.10 17.44
N PRO A 130 26.08 -0.41 16.14
CA PRO A 130 27.12 -0.16 15.16
C PRO A 130 27.57 1.29 15.28
N VAL A 131 28.88 1.51 15.38
CA VAL A 131 29.48 2.85 15.33
C VAL A 131 29.01 3.49 14.03
N ALA A 132 27.97 4.31 14.12
CA ALA A 132 27.44 5.07 13.02
C ALA A 132 28.60 5.95 12.55
N ARG A 133 29.25 5.57 11.43
CA ARG A 133 30.03 6.54 10.70
C ARG A 133 29.07 7.71 10.46
N PRO A 134 29.46 8.97 10.74
CA PRO A 134 28.60 10.11 10.50
C PRO A 134 28.27 10.13 9.01
N ASN A 135 27.11 9.55 8.68
CA ASN A 135 26.53 9.64 7.36
C ASN A 135 25.58 10.84 7.41
N PRO A 136 25.55 11.67 6.36
CA PRO A 136 24.51 12.67 6.25
C PRO A 136 23.15 11.95 6.31
N MET A 137 22.23 12.50 7.09
CA MET A 137 20.85 12.03 7.08
C MET A 137 20.32 12.18 5.66
N HIS A 138 19.66 11.14 5.16
CA HIS A 138 19.03 11.17 3.83
C HIS A 138 17.51 11.13 3.97
N GLU A 139 16.83 11.80 3.05
CA GLU A 139 15.39 12.02 3.13
C GLU A 139 14.63 10.84 2.55
N VAL A 140 13.75 10.24 3.37
CA VAL A 140 12.76 9.25 2.91
C VAL A 140 11.44 9.97 2.72
N HIS A 141 10.89 9.84 1.53
CA HIS A 141 9.66 10.52 1.09
C HIS A 141 8.45 9.59 1.01
N ASP A 142 8.67 8.32 0.70
CA ASP A 142 7.56 7.38 0.54
C ASP A 142 7.74 6.19 1.47
N ILE A 143 6.70 5.90 2.26
CA ILE A 143 6.63 4.67 3.05
C ILE A 143 5.36 3.92 2.72
N THR A 144 5.52 2.62 2.49
CA THR A 144 4.43 1.66 2.59
C THR A 144 4.65 0.78 3.81
N PHE A 145 3.60 0.60 4.60
CA PHE A 145 3.62 -0.21 5.80
C PHE A 145 2.44 -1.19 5.83
N ILE A 146 2.79 -2.47 5.84
CA ILE A 146 1.89 -3.59 6.12
C ILE A 146 2.46 -4.34 7.34
N PRO A 147 1.73 -4.41 8.46
CA PRO A 147 2.22 -4.99 9.70
C PRO A 147 2.39 -6.50 9.59
N ALA A 148 3.26 -7.05 10.45
CA ALA A 148 3.28 -8.48 10.74
C ALA A 148 2.15 -8.87 11.72
N HIS A 149 1.70 -10.12 11.66
CA HIS A 149 0.69 -10.67 12.58
C HIS A 149 1.27 -11.15 13.92
N SER A 150 2.59 -11.29 13.98
CA SER A 150 3.35 -11.67 15.16
C SER A 150 3.68 -10.44 16.01
N PRO A 151 3.86 -10.60 17.33
CA PRO A 151 4.31 -9.52 18.18
C PRO A 151 5.75 -9.10 17.79
N SER A 152 5.87 -8.00 17.07
CA SER A 152 7.15 -7.39 16.69
C SER A 152 7.45 -6.17 17.54
N VAL A 153 8.72 -5.77 17.62
CA VAL A 153 9.09 -4.45 18.16
C VAL A 153 8.50 -3.36 17.24
N CYS A 154 8.04 -2.24 17.81
CA CYS A 154 7.59 -1.08 17.03
C CYS A 154 8.72 -0.60 16.12
N ILE A 155 8.42 -0.43 14.83
CA ILE A 155 9.43 -0.14 13.81
C ILE A 155 9.82 1.34 13.82
N VAL A 156 8.90 2.24 14.14
CA VAL A 156 9.17 3.69 14.05
C VAL A 156 10.28 4.19 14.98
N PRO A 157 10.35 3.77 16.27
CA PRO A 157 11.48 4.10 17.13
C PRO A 157 12.83 3.64 16.59
N ILE A 158 12.86 2.54 15.83
CA ILE A 158 14.07 2.00 15.21
C ILE A 158 14.46 2.85 14.00
N LEU A 159 13.51 3.20 13.13
CA LEU A 159 13.75 4.12 12.01
C LEU A 159 14.26 5.48 12.48
N ALA A 160 13.81 5.97 13.63
CA ALA A 160 14.29 7.21 14.22
C ALA A 160 15.77 7.17 14.65
N LYS A 161 16.33 5.98 14.91
CA LYS A 161 17.76 5.78 15.21
C LYS A 161 18.60 5.58 13.93
N ALA A 162 17.97 5.31 12.79
CA ALA A 162 18.65 5.14 11.50
C ALA A 162 19.11 6.50 10.95
N PRO A 163 20.06 6.54 9.98
CA PRO A 163 20.48 7.78 9.33
C PRO A 163 19.44 8.31 8.32
N LEU A 164 18.16 8.28 8.69
CA LEU A 164 17.00 8.63 7.88
C LEU A 164 16.34 9.90 8.42
N GLN A 165 16.06 10.85 7.54
CA GLN A 165 15.14 11.94 7.81
C GLN A 165 13.79 11.60 7.18
N LEU A 166 12.82 11.23 8.01
CA LEU A 166 11.45 10.95 7.55
C LEU A 166 10.77 12.28 7.20
N ARG A 167 10.60 12.55 5.90
CA ARG A 167 9.84 13.69 5.34
C ARG A 167 8.84 13.13 4.35
N LEU A 168 7.90 12.36 4.92
CA LEU A 168 7.00 11.52 4.15
C LEU A 168 6.00 12.39 3.39
N ARG A 169 6.03 12.31 2.06
CA ARG A 169 5.05 12.90 1.14
C ARG A 169 3.96 11.92 0.78
N LYS A 170 4.28 10.63 0.70
CA LYS A 170 3.33 9.54 0.47
C LYS A 170 3.45 8.50 1.58
N LEU A 171 2.32 8.17 2.19
CA LEU A 171 2.21 7.12 3.19
C LEU A 171 1.09 6.16 2.81
N ASP A 172 1.40 4.88 2.79
CA ASP A 172 0.45 3.81 2.51
C ASP A 172 0.40 2.84 3.69
N LEU A 173 -0.77 2.72 4.31
CA LEU A 173 -0.99 1.96 5.53
C LEU A 173 -2.02 0.86 5.29
N LEU A 174 -1.66 -0.38 5.58
CA LEU A 174 -2.63 -1.46 5.82
C LEU A 174 -2.67 -1.76 7.31
N LEU A 175 -3.80 -1.53 7.95
CA LEU A 175 -3.93 -1.68 9.40
C LEU A 175 -4.40 -3.09 9.75
N ASP A 176 -3.70 -3.74 10.68
CA ASP A 176 -4.20 -4.95 11.34
C ASP A 176 -4.68 -4.61 12.76
N PRO A 177 -5.99 -4.49 13.00
CA PRO A 177 -6.51 -4.13 14.32
C PRO A 177 -6.27 -5.21 15.39
N LYS A 178 -5.80 -6.41 15.02
CA LYS A 178 -5.44 -7.47 15.97
C LYS A 178 -4.08 -7.24 16.64
N THR A 179 -3.24 -6.40 16.04
CA THR A 179 -1.87 -6.15 16.51
C THR A 179 -1.80 -4.73 17.06
N GLU A 180 -1.76 -4.55 18.39
CA GLU A 180 -1.70 -3.20 19.02
C GLU A 180 -0.54 -2.36 18.45
N ASN A 181 0.63 -2.98 18.27
CA ASN A 181 1.81 -2.33 17.68
C ASN A 181 1.58 -1.84 16.24
N SER A 182 0.68 -2.47 15.47
CA SER A 182 0.36 -2.00 14.11
C SER A 182 -0.32 -0.63 14.11
N VAL A 183 -1.18 -0.38 15.09
CA VAL A 183 -1.91 0.88 15.21
C VAL A 183 -0.97 1.96 15.74
N GLU A 184 -0.13 1.61 16.71
CA GLU A 184 0.90 2.50 17.25
C GLU A 184 1.92 2.91 16.18
N ASP A 185 2.49 1.96 15.43
CA ASP A 185 3.43 2.27 14.33
C ASP A 185 2.78 3.13 13.25
N ALA A 186 1.52 2.85 12.89
CA ALA A 186 0.79 3.67 11.92
C ALA A 186 0.57 5.11 12.43
N GLN A 187 0.19 5.28 13.69
CA GLN A 187 0.01 6.60 14.30
C GLN A 187 1.33 7.37 14.41
N ASP A 188 2.41 6.69 14.78
CA ASP A 188 3.74 7.26 14.87
C ASP A 188 4.26 7.68 13.48
N LEU A 189 4.03 6.88 12.43
CA LEU A 189 4.36 7.25 11.05
C LEU A 189 3.62 8.52 10.60
N LEU A 190 2.32 8.63 10.89
CA LEU A 190 1.52 9.82 10.59
C LEU A 190 2.04 11.05 11.32
N HIS A 191 2.37 10.91 12.62
CA HIS A 191 2.94 11.99 13.42
C HIS A 191 4.32 12.41 12.89
N LYS A 192 5.17 11.46 12.49
CA LYS A 192 6.48 11.75 11.89
C LYS A 192 6.37 12.39 10.52
N ALA A 193 5.38 12.04 9.72
CA ALA A 193 5.11 12.68 8.43
C ALA A 193 4.75 14.16 8.63
N GLY A 194 3.97 14.47 9.66
CA GLY A 194 3.56 15.82 10.01
C GLY A 194 2.99 16.59 8.81
N PRO A 195 3.32 17.88 8.64
CA PRO A 195 2.80 18.69 7.53
C PRO A 195 3.45 18.36 6.18
N SER A 196 4.39 17.43 6.08
CA SER A 196 4.98 17.06 4.78
C SER A 196 4.15 16.06 3.98
N LEU A 197 3.15 15.44 4.64
CA LEU A 197 2.33 14.40 4.03
C LEU A 197 1.33 15.00 3.04
N GLU A 198 1.44 14.60 1.78
CA GLU A 198 0.55 15.04 0.70
C GLU A 198 -0.43 13.93 0.29
N HIS A 199 -0.05 12.66 0.43
CA HIS A 199 -0.85 11.51 -0.01
C HIS A 199 -0.92 10.46 1.09
N LEU A 200 -2.13 10.11 1.52
CA LEU A 200 -2.39 9.08 2.50
C LEU A 200 -3.30 8.00 1.90
N GLU A 201 -2.79 6.78 1.81
CA GLU A 201 -3.57 5.59 1.51
C GLU A 201 -3.78 4.76 2.78
N MET A 202 -5.01 4.36 3.05
CA MET A 202 -5.37 3.57 4.24
C MET A 202 -6.27 2.40 3.86
N GLY A 203 -5.89 1.19 4.29
CA GLY A 203 -6.72 -0.01 4.26
C GLY A 203 -6.78 -0.64 5.64
N VAL A 204 -7.80 -1.48 5.88
CA VAL A 204 -7.98 -2.18 7.15
C VAL A 204 -8.22 -3.66 6.88
N MET A 205 -7.48 -4.53 7.57
CA MET A 205 -7.74 -5.96 7.58
C MET A 205 -9.07 -6.26 8.28
N GLN A 206 -9.94 -7.02 7.64
CA GLN A 206 -11.40 -6.94 7.80
C GLN A 206 -11.99 -7.57 9.07
N PHE A 207 -11.19 -7.70 10.13
CA PHE A 207 -11.49 -8.61 11.22
C PHE A 207 -11.98 -7.98 12.52
N GLU A 208 -11.90 -6.66 12.77
CA GLU A 208 -12.44 -6.08 14.01
C GLU A 208 -12.54 -4.53 14.00
N PRO A 209 -13.31 -3.90 14.93
CA PRO A 209 -13.80 -2.53 14.81
C PRO A 209 -12.87 -1.44 15.40
N ARG A 210 -11.66 -1.76 15.87
CA ARG A 210 -10.82 -0.83 16.67
C ARG A 210 -9.94 0.11 15.82
N VAL A 211 -10.45 0.64 14.70
CA VAL A 211 -9.69 1.58 13.84
C VAL A 211 -9.85 3.04 14.28
N SER A 212 -10.76 3.32 15.21
CA SER A 212 -11.02 4.67 15.74
C SER A 212 -9.85 5.32 16.50
N ALA A 213 -8.66 4.70 16.49
CA ALA A 213 -7.48 5.14 17.24
C ALA A 213 -6.46 5.93 16.39
N ILE A 214 -6.63 6.02 15.06
CA ILE A 214 -5.66 6.68 14.19
C ILE A 214 -6.16 8.07 13.76
N SER A 215 -5.30 9.07 13.94
CA SER A 215 -5.52 10.46 13.60
C SER A 215 -4.43 10.95 12.63
N PHE A 216 -4.87 11.57 11.54
CA PHE A 216 -4.04 12.33 10.59
C PHE A 216 -4.36 13.83 10.64
N ALA A 217 -5.01 14.30 11.70
CA ALA A 217 -5.43 15.70 11.83
C ALA A 217 -4.27 16.71 11.77
N ASP A 218 -3.05 16.28 12.13
CA ASP A 218 -1.85 17.11 12.10
C ASP A 218 -1.19 17.17 10.69
N ASN A 219 -1.69 16.39 9.73
CA ASN A 219 -1.14 16.32 8.37
C ASN A 219 -1.76 17.39 7.46
N SER A 220 -1.52 18.66 7.78
CA SER A 220 -2.23 19.82 7.19
C SER A 220 -2.08 20.00 5.67
N GLU A 221 -0.99 19.51 5.06
CA GLU A 221 -0.77 19.62 3.61
C GLU A 221 -1.34 18.44 2.80
N LEU A 222 -2.15 17.59 3.44
CA LEU A 222 -2.79 16.45 2.78
C LEU A 222 -3.61 16.90 1.56
N ARG A 223 -3.31 16.31 0.40
CA ARG A 223 -3.98 16.56 -0.88
C ARG A 223 -4.87 15.41 -1.30
N VAL A 224 -4.44 14.18 -1.02
CA VAL A 224 -5.14 12.96 -1.42
C VAL A 224 -5.32 12.05 -0.23
N LEU A 225 -6.58 11.72 0.06
CA LEU A 225 -6.95 10.66 0.99
C LEU A 225 -7.58 9.51 0.22
N GLN A 226 -7.02 8.31 0.34
CA GLN A 226 -7.52 7.13 -0.35
C GLN A 226 -7.79 6.00 0.65
N LEU A 227 -9.04 5.56 0.71
CA LEU A 227 -9.48 4.45 1.54
C LEU A 227 -9.64 3.22 0.65
N LYS A 228 -8.87 2.16 0.91
CA LYS A 228 -8.79 0.99 0.02
C LYS A 228 -9.13 -0.33 0.68
N ASP A 229 -9.32 -1.33 -0.18
CA ASP A 229 -9.67 -2.71 0.16
C ASP A 229 -10.92 -2.87 1.04
N ILE A 230 -11.86 -1.96 0.88
CA ILE A 230 -13.17 -1.99 1.50
C ILE A 230 -13.99 -3.14 0.90
N ALA A 231 -13.96 -4.36 1.47
CA ALA A 231 -14.82 -5.43 0.96
C ALA A 231 -16.16 -5.49 1.67
N LEU A 232 -17.22 -5.53 0.86
CA LEU A 232 -18.59 -5.51 1.35
C LEU A 232 -19.11 -6.90 1.72
N GLY A 233 -18.58 -7.95 1.08
CA GLY A 233 -18.91 -9.35 1.37
C GLY A 233 -17.76 -10.10 2.05
N ILE A 234 -18.05 -11.31 2.53
CA ILE A 234 -17.05 -12.29 3.02
C ILE A 234 -17.18 -13.55 2.15
N ARG A 235 -16.06 -14.12 1.67
CA ARG A 235 -16.10 -15.41 0.95
C ARG A 235 -16.48 -16.52 1.92
N LYS A 236 -17.47 -17.34 1.58
CA LYS A 236 -18.03 -18.44 2.40
C LYS A 236 -16.93 -19.34 3.01
N ALA A 237 -16.80 -19.32 4.35
CA ALA A 237 -16.41 -20.47 5.19
C ALA A 237 -16.59 -20.23 6.71
N ALA A 238 -16.68 -18.99 7.21
CA ALA A 238 -16.96 -18.73 8.63
C ALA A 238 -18.30 -17.99 8.80
N VAL A 239 -19.40 -18.76 8.86
CA VAL A 239 -20.79 -18.26 9.04
C VAL A 239 -21.00 -17.47 10.36
N LEU A 240 -19.99 -17.40 11.24
CA LEU A 240 -20.06 -16.75 12.55
C LEU A 240 -19.26 -15.45 12.70
N VAL A 241 -18.44 -15.04 11.71
CA VAL A 241 -17.90 -13.66 11.71
C VAL A 241 -19.04 -12.75 11.28
N ARG A 242 -19.86 -12.38 12.27
CA ARG A 242 -20.95 -11.41 12.14
C ARG A 242 -20.44 -10.22 11.32
N ARG A 243 -21.22 -9.84 10.31
CA ARG A 243 -20.95 -8.73 9.39
C ARG A 243 -20.75 -7.44 10.17
N MET A 244 -19.53 -7.19 10.63
CA MET A 244 -19.22 -5.99 11.39
C MET A 244 -19.36 -4.79 10.45
N PRO A 245 -20.08 -3.74 10.88
CA PRO A 245 -20.20 -2.52 10.11
C PRO A 245 -18.81 -1.91 9.89
N LEU A 246 -18.63 -1.26 8.74
CA LEU A 246 -17.37 -0.65 8.33
C LEU A 246 -17.25 0.78 8.90
N ASP A 247 -17.46 0.92 10.21
CA ASP A 247 -17.49 2.21 10.93
C ASP A 247 -16.16 2.98 10.87
N TRP A 248 -15.07 2.28 10.54
CA TRP A 248 -13.78 2.91 10.33
C TRP A 248 -13.79 3.91 9.18
N ILE A 249 -14.60 3.69 8.13
CA ILE A 249 -14.68 4.61 6.99
C ILE A 249 -15.20 5.98 7.41
N PRO A 250 -16.42 6.12 7.98
CA PRO A 250 -16.89 7.42 8.45
C PRO A 250 -16.00 7.99 9.57
N SER A 251 -15.43 7.14 10.44
CA SER A 251 -14.49 7.60 11.48
C SER A 251 -13.22 8.23 10.89
N THR A 252 -12.66 7.63 9.84
CA THR A 252 -11.51 8.15 9.11
C THR A 252 -11.87 9.45 8.36
N LEU A 253 -13.04 9.51 7.72
CA LEU A 253 -13.51 10.73 7.07
C LEU A 253 -13.75 11.88 8.06
N ALA A 254 -14.20 11.59 9.28
CA ALA A 254 -14.39 12.60 10.34
C ALA A 254 -13.08 13.30 10.75
N GLN A 255 -11.91 12.67 10.53
CA GLN A 255 -10.61 13.28 10.76
C GLN A 255 -10.23 14.34 9.73
N VAL A 256 -10.96 14.44 8.60
CA VAL A 256 -10.78 15.53 7.64
C VAL A 256 -11.36 16.81 8.22
N LEU A 257 -10.48 17.61 8.81
CA LEU A 257 -10.78 18.91 9.41
C LEU A 257 -10.68 20.08 8.40
N PRO A 258 -11.27 21.25 8.72
CA PRO A 258 -11.13 22.47 7.90
C PRO A 258 -9.70 22.92 7.64
N LEU A 259 -8.74 22.53 8.50
CA LEU A 259 -7.32 22.88 8.35
C LEU A 259 -6.66 22.21 7.13
N HIS A 260 -7.24 21.14 6.57
CA HIS A 260 -6.72 20.44 5.39
C HIS A 260 -7.01 21.22 4.10
N THR A 261 -6.61 22.49 4.05
CA THR A 261 -6.94 23.44 2.98
C THR A 261 -6.37 23.06 1.59
N ARG A 262 -5.45 22.08 1.56
CA ARG A 262 -4.84 21.54 0.34
C ARG A 262 -5.55 20.30 -0.20
N LEU A 263 -6.59 19.81 0.49
CA LEU A 263 -7.28 18.60 0.10
C LEU A 263 -7.94 18.77 -1.27
N GLN A 264 -7.57 17.89 -2.19
CA GLN A 264 -8.03 17.90 -3.58
C GLN A 264 -8.86 16.66 -3.90
N LYS A 265 -8.54 15.51 -3.30
CA LYS A 265 -9.17 14.24 -3.67
C LYS A 265 -9.42 13.34 -2.47
N ILE A 266 -10.62 12.78 -2.41
CA ILE A 266 -10.98 11.64 -1.57
C ILE A 266 -11.38 10.48 -2.49
N GLN A 267 -10.76 9.33 -2.31
CA GLN A 267 -11.08 8.14 -3.10
C GLN A 267 -11.42 6.95 -2.21
N LEU A 268 -12.53 6.27 -2.50
CA LEU A 268 -12.96 5.05 -1.82
C LEU A 268 -12.91 3.89 -2.81
N LEU A 269 -12.01 2.93 -2.58
CA LEU A 269 -11.88 1.71 -3.39
C LEU A 269 -12.62 0.54 -2.74
N ILE A 270 -13.78 0.21 -3.31
CA ILE A 270 -14.73 -0.75 -2.76
C ILE A 270 -14.71 -2.05 -3.56
N ARG A 271 -14.47 -3.17 -2.87
CA ARG A 271 -14.54 -4.53 -3.41
C ARG A 271 -15.92 -5.16 -3.18
N MET A 272 -16.56 -5.52 -4.29
CA MET A 272 -17.69 -6.45 -4.30
C MET A 272 -17.20 -7.90 -4.32
N ILE A 273 -17.75 -8.74 -3.45
CA ILE A 273 -17.57 -10.20 -3.51
C ILE A 273 -18.79 -10.84 -4.19
N HIS A 274 -19.99 -10.39 -3.83
CA HIS A 274 -21.25 -10.80 -4.41
C HIS A 274 -22.07 -9.60 -4.89
N ARG A 275 -22.94 -9.85 -5.87
CA ARG A 275 -23.85 -8.82 -6.42
C ARG A 275 -24.73 -8.18 -5.34
N TRP A 276 -25.06 -8.95 -4.31
CA TRP A 276 -25.99 -8.57 -3.25
C TRP A 276 -25.31 -7.88 -2.06
N ASP A 277 -23.99 -7.71 -2.06
CA ASP A 277 -23.27 -7.09 -0.93
C ASP A 277 -23.66 -5.63 -0.69
N TRP A 278 -24.40 -5.02 -1.62
CA TRP A 278 -24.73 -3.60 -1.66
C TRP A 278 -26.19 -3.29 -1.33
N VAL A 279 -27.08 -4.29 -1.35
CA VAL A 279 -28.53 -4.07 -1.23
C VAL A 279 -29.02 -4.57 0.11
N ASP A 280 -29.67 -3.70 0.87
CA ASP A 280 -30.41 -4.06 2.07
C ASP A 280 -31.67 -4.87 1.68
N ARG A 281 -31.57 -6.20 1.67
CA ARG A 281 -32.74 -7.10 1.50
C ARG A 281 -32.79 -8.15 2.58
N ASP A 282 -33.94 -8.22 3.25
CA ASP A 282 -34.49 -9.25 4.17
C ASP A 282 -33.53 -9.92 5.18
N GLU A 283 -32.37 -10.41 4.76
CA GLU A 283 -31.34 -11.09 5.56
C GLU A 283 -29.90 -10.51 5.37
N TYR A 284 -29.74 -9.53 4.48
CA TYR A 284 -28.47 -8.93 4.10
C TYR A 284 -28.54 -7.42 4.19
N LYS A 285 -28.07 -6.85 5.32
CA LYS A 285 -27.71 -5.42 5.40
C LYS A 285 -26.32 -5.20 4.83
N SER A 286 -26.16 -4.15 4.03
CA SER A 286 -24.87 -3.60 3.61
C SER A 286 -24.00 -3.37 4.84
N ARG A 287 -22.70 -3.65 4.71
CA ARG A 287 -21.72 -3.34 5.76
C ARG A 287 -21.34 -1.86 5.79
N LEU A 288 -21.64 -1.12 4.71
CA LEU A 288 -21.40 0.32 4.65
C LEU A 288 -22.51 1.06 5.37
N ASP A 289 -22.13 1.88 6.33
CA ASP A 289 -23.01 2.89 6.90
C ASP A 289 -23.10 4.08 5.94
N TRP A 290 -23.96 3.95 4.94
CA TRP A 290 -24.20 4.97 3.92
C TRP A 290 -24.61 6.31 4.53
N SER A 291 -25.44 6.29 5.58
CA SER A 291 -25.94 7.52 6.22
C SER A 291 -24.81 8.32 6.85
N ASN A 292 -23.93 7.68 7.62
CA ASN A 292 -22.80 8.38 8.25
C ASN A 292 -21.73 8.76 7.23
N MET A 293 -21.47 7.91 6.23
CA MET A 293 -20.53 8.24 5.17
C MET A 293 -21.00 9.45 4.33
N ASP A 294 -22.28 9.50 3.94
CA ASP A 294 -22.87 10.65 3.23
C ASP A 294 -22.81 11.93 4.08
N ALA A 295 -23.07 11.82 5.39
CA ALA A 295 -22.94 12.95 6.31
C ALA A 295 -21.52 13.53 6.35
N GLU A 296 -20.50 12.67 6.50
CA GLU A 296 -19.11 13.11 6.57
C GLU A 296 -18.59 13.63 5.23
N LEU A 297 -18.87 12.95 4.12
CA LEU A 297 -18.50 13.42 2.79
C LEU A 297 -19.18 14.76 2.46
N ALA A 298 -20.45 14.95 2.85
CA ALA A 298 -21.16 16.21 2.63
C ALA A 298 -20.59 17.34 3.50
N ARG A 299 -20.16 17.03 4.73
CA ARG A 299 -19.45 17.98 5.60
C ARG A 299 -18.13 18.40 4.95
N ILE A 300 -17.34 17.44 4.46
CA ILE A 300 -16.06 17.71 3.80
C ILE A 300 -16.27 18.55 2.53
N ALA A 301 -17.27 18.24 1.71
CA ALA A 301 -17.59 19.02 0.51
C ALA A 301 -18.02 20.47 0.85
N ASP A 302 -18.64 20.69 2.01
CA ASP A 302 -19.00 22.03 2.49
C ASP A 302 -17.76 22.83 2.91
N GLU A 303 -16.83 22.18 3.62
CA GLU A 303 -15.58 22.78 4.11
C GLU A 303 -14.53 22.96 3.00
N HIS A 304 -14.54 22.07 2.00
CA HIS A 304 -13.56 21.99 0.91
C HIS A 304 -14.27 21.93 -0.46
N PRO A 305 -14.80 23.05 -0.98
CA PRO A 305 -15.72 23.05 -2.12
C PRO A 305 -15.13 22.67 -3.50
N SER A 306 -13.81 22.45 -3.56
CA SER A 306 -13.10 21.99 -4.77
C SER A 306 -12.67 20.52 -4.69
N VAL A 307 -13.09 19.80 -3.65
CA VAL A 307 -12.72 18.40 -3.46
C VAL A 307 -13.38 17.51 -4.52
N GLU A 308 -12.60 16.61 -5.09
CA GLU A 308 -13.07 15.50 -5.91
C GLU A 308 -13.30 14.28 -5.02
N ILE A 309 -14.51 13.75 -5.02
CA ILE A 309 -14.90 12.55 -4.28
C ILE A 309 -15.10 11.43 -5.30
N SER A 310 -14.32 10.36 -5.21
CA SER A 310 -14.34 9.25 -6.16
C SER A 310 -14.74 7.95 -5.47
N ILE A 311 -15.86 7.36 -5.89
CA ILE A 311 -16.32 6.03 -5.46
C ILE A 311 -15.96 5.02 -6.54
N CYS A 312 -14.92 4.21 -6.30
CA CYS A 312 -14.47 3.21 -7.25
C CYS A 312 -14.91 1.82 -6.79
N VAL A 313 -15.75 1.18 -7.57
CA VAL A 313 -16.32 -0.14 -7.28
C VAL A 313 -15.69 -1.18 -8.19
N ARG A 314 -15.19 -2.26 -7.59
CA ARG A 314 -14.66 -3.42 -8.32
C ARG A 314 -15.51 -4.64 -8.11
N ARG A 315 -15.83 -5.34 -9.19
CA ARG A 315 -16.54 -6.62 -9.13
C ARG A 315 -16.00 -7.55 -10.19
N ARG A 316 -15.60 -8.75 -9.75
CA ARG A 316 -15.33 -9.88 -10.64
C ARG A 316 -16.64 -10.32 -11.29
N ALA A 317 -16.99 -9.72 -12.42
CA ALA A 317 -18.22 -9.95 -13.17
C ALA A 317 -17.89 -10.25 -14.64
N GLU A 318 -18.75 -11.00 -15.32
CA GLU A 318 -18.56 -11.40 -16.72
C GLU A 318 -18.84 -10.25 -17.70
N LYS A 319 -19.70 -9.28 -17.34
CA LYS A 319 -20.02 -8.07 -18.14
C LYS A 319 -20.21 -6.86 -17.23
N LEU A 320 -19.65 -5.71 -17.62
CA LEU A 320 -19.65 -4.48 -16.82
C LEU A 320 -20.93 -3.66 -17.04
N GLU A 321 -21.40 -3.68 -18.28
CA GLU A 321 -22.57 -2.99 -18.80
C GLU A 321 -23.85 -3.35 -18.02
N ASP A 322 -23.95 -4.58 -17.52
CA ASP A 322 -25.16 -5.08 -16.85
C ASP A 322 -25.39 -4.51 -15.43
N TRP A 323 -24.35 -3.89 -14.85
CA TRP A 323 -24.38 -3.45 -13.45
C TRP A 323 -23.84 -2.04 -13.19
N TYR A 324 -23.16 -1.40 -14.15
CA TYR A 324 -22.65 -0.04 -13.99
C TYR A 324 -23.77 0.98 -13.67
N ASP A 325 -24.81 1.09 -14.51
CA ASP A 325 -25.88 2.07 -14.31
C ASP A 325 -26.57 1.89 -12.94
N LYS A 326 -26.84 0.64 -12.58
CA LYS A 326 -27.43 0.29 -11.27
C LYS A 326 -26.53 0.65 -10.10
N MET A 327 -25.21 0.63 -10.30
CA MET A 327 -24.26 1.03 -9.28
C MET A 327 -24.19 2.54 -9.15
N ALA A 328 -24.19 3.25 -10.29
CA ALA A 328 -24.25 4.70 -10.31
C ALA A 328 -25.50 5.22 -9.60
N ASP A 329 -26.68 4.72 -9.99
CA ASP A 329 -27.96 5.06 -9.34
C ASP A 329 -27.92 4.81 -7.83
N LEU A 330 -27.42 3.65 -7.42
CA LEU A 330 -27.35 3.28 -6.01
C LEU A 330 -26.43 4.20 -5.20
N VAL A 331 -25.26 4.55 -5.75
CA VAL A 331 -24.33 5.47 -5.08
C VAL A 331 -24.95 6.86 -4.97
N LEU A 332 -25.60 7.35 -6.03
CA LEU A 332 -26.28 8.65 -6.03
C LEU A 332 -27.42 8.70 -5.01
N ASP A 333 -28.25 7.65 -4.95
CA ASP A 333 -29.36 7.53 -4.00
C ASP A 333 -28.87 7.54 -2.54
N ASN A 334 -27.76 6.86 -2.26
CA ASN A 334 -27.19 6.77 -0.91
C ASN A 334 -26.34 8.00 -0.52
N LEU A 335 -25.83 8.76 -1.49
CA LEU A 335 -25.05 9.99 -1.28
C LEU A 335 -25.87 11.27 -1.52
N SER A 336 -27.13 11.24 -1.07
CA SER A 336 -28.11 12.31 -1.30
C SER A 336 -27.75 13.67 -0.69
N ARG A 337 -26.90 13.71 0.34
CA ARG A 337 -26.43 14.98 0.94
C ARG A 337 -25.25 15.52 0.17
N VAL A 338 -24.28 14.67 -0.19
CA VAL A 338 -23.09 15.05 -0.98
C VAL A 338 -23.50 15.64 -2.33
N THR A 339 -24.48 15.04 -3.00
CA THR A 339 -24.99 15.49 -4.31
C THR A 339 -25.61 16.89 -4.27
N LYS A 340 -25.88 17.46 -3.09
CA LYS A 340 -26.38 18.83 -2.89
C LYS A 340 -25.27 19.83 -2.50
N LYS A 341 -24.03 19.36 -2.34
CA LYS A 341 -22.88 20.18 -1.98
C LYS A 341 -22.06 20.54 -3.20
N LYS A 342 -21.30 21.63 -3.11
CA LYS A 342 -20.38 22.03 -4.18
C LYS A 342 -19.15 21.13 -4.12
N CYS A 343 -19.10 20.14 -4.99
CA CYS A 343 -17.99 19.21 -5.15
C CYS A 343 -18.08 18.51 -6.50
N ARG A 344 -17.08 17.69 -6.83
CA ARG A 344 -17.13 16.81 -8.00
C ARG A 344 -17.21 15.37 -7.55
N LEU A 345 -18.27 14.66 -7.92
CA LEU A 345 -18.49 13.26 -7.54
C LEU A 345 -18.22 12.33 -8.73
N GLY A 346 -17.24 11.45 -8.61
CA GLY A 346 -16.89 10.44 -9.60
C GLY A 346 -17.34 9.06 -9.17
N ILE A 347 -17.91 8.30 -10.10
CA ILE A 347 -18.26 6.90 -9.89
C ILE A 347 -17.54 6.08 -10.95
N THR A 348 -16.68 5.17 -10.50
CA THR A 348 -15.89 4.31 -11.37
C THR A 348 -16.26 2.85 -11.11
N CYS A 349 -16.68 2.11 -12.12
CA CYS A 349 -16.89 0.66 -12.02
C CYS A 349 -15.87 -0.08 -12.87
N SER A 350 -15.21 -1.08 -12.30
CA SER A 350 -14.19 -1.89 -13.00
C SER A 350 -14.49 -3.39 -12.91
N GLN A 351 -14.21 -4.11 -13.99
CA GLN A 351 -14.34 -5.58 -14.03
C GLN A 351 -13.25 -6.26 -13.20
N ASN A 352 -12.03 -5.76 -13.26
CA ASN A 352 -10.94 -6.12 -12.37
C ASN A 352 -10.17 -4.85 -11.98
N LEU A 353 -9.53 -4.86 -10.82
CA LEU A 353 -8.27 -4.14 -10.67
C LEU A 353 -7.17 -5.15 -10.91
N SER A 354 -6.00 -4.69 -11.30
CA SER A 354 -4.82 -5.54 -11.34
C SER A 354 -4.74 -6.39 -10.07
N GLU A 355 -4.40 -7.68 -10.20
CA GLU A 355 -4.18 -8.55 -9.03
C GLU A 355 -2.87 -8.20 -8.29
N ASN A 356 -2.33 -6.99 -8.52
CA ASN A 356 -1.02 -6.48 -8.06
C ASN A 356 -1.14 -5.99 -6.62
N GLY A 357 -1.65 -6.90 -5.79
CA GLY A 357 -2.10 -6.79 -4.41
C GLY A 357 -1.66 -5.53 -3.65
N TYR A 358 -2.65 -4.92 -3.01
CA TYR A 358 -2.48 -4.13 -1.81
C TYR A 358 -1.94 -2.69 -1.96
N LEU A 359 -1.21 -2.28 -3.01
CA LEU A 359 -0.43 -1.02 -2.93
C LEU A 359 -0.47 -0.06 -4.12
N SER A 360 -1.24 -0.35 -5.17
CA SER A 360 -1.64 0.69 -6.14
C SER A 360 -2.85 0.21 -6.92
N GLY A 361 -3.95 0.94 -6.79
CA GLY A 361 -5.22 0.60 -7.44
C GLY A 361 -5.22 0.90 -8.94
N GLU A 362 -4.36 0.23 -9.70
CA GLU A 362 -4.43 0.27 -11.17
C GLU A 362 -5.60 -0.60 -11.66
N THR A 363 -6.61 0.06 -12.22
CA THR A 363 -7.75 -0.59 -12.88
C THR A 363 -7.27 -1.35 -14.11
N ILE A 364 -7.45 -2.68 -14.14
CA ILE A 364 -7.14 -3.52 -15.30
C ILE A 364 -8.44 -4.08 -15.88
N GLY A 365 -8.66 -3.84 -17.17
CA GLY A 365 -9.85 -4.29 -17.89
C GLY A 365 -10.79 -3.12 -18.21
N ARG A 366 -12.02 -3.46 -18.60
CA ARG A 366 -13.02 -2.43 -18.89
C ARG A 366 -13.38 -1.68 -17.62
N THR A 367 -13.46 -0.36 -17.77
CA THR A 367 -13.81 0.57 -16.72
C THR A 367 -14.85 1.52 -17.27
N TYR A 368 -15.95 1.75 -16.54
CA TYR A 368 -16.87 2.85 -16.79
C TYR A 368 -16.66 3.88 -15.70
N GLU A 369 -16.54 5.13 -16.10
CA GLU A 369 -16.33 6.24 -15.20
C GLU A 369 -17.26 7.38 -15.60
N HIS A 370 -17.93 7.95 -14.62
CA HIS A 370 -18.73 9.14 -14.82
C HIS A 370 -18.54 10.10 -13.67
N TRP A 371 -18.45 11.38 -14.02
CA TRP A 371 -18.24 12.48 -13.10
C TRP A 371 -19.45 13.41 -13.12
N TYR A 372 -19.90 13.76 -11.93
CA TYR A 372 -21.02 14.66 -11.68
C TYR A 372 -20.50 15.94 -11.05
N ASP A 373 -20.86 17.09 -11.62
CA ASP A 373 -20.65 18.39 -10.99
C ASP A 373 -21.83 18.68 -10.05
N CYS A 374 -21.57 18.73 -8.74
CA CYS A 374 -22.59 18.97 -7.74
C CYS A 374 -22.67 20.48 -7.38
N PRO A 375 -23.84 21.02 -7.00
CA PRO A 375 -25.09 20.30 -6.74
C PRO A 375 -25.78 19.80 -8.01
N LEU A 376 -26.29 18.57 -7.97
CA LEU A 376 -27.12 18.02 -9.03
C LEU A 376 -28.44 18.81 -9.11
N THR A 377 -28.84 19.21 -10.30
CA THR A 377 -30.14 19.86 -10.50
C THR A 377 -31.26 18.86 -10.22
N ASP A 378 -32.20 19.23 -9.34
CA ASP A 378 -33.43 18.47 -9.13
C ASP A 378 -34.16 18.37 -10.49
N SER A 379 -34.11 17.18 -11.10
CA SER A 379 -34.68 16.76 -12.39
C SER A 379 -33.87 17.01 -13.68
N GLY A 380 -33.65 15.91 -14.41
CA GLY A 380 -33.37 15.89 -15.84
C GLY A 380 -31.99 15.38 -16.23
N SER A 381 -31.84 14.05 -16.30
CA SER A 381 -30.88 13.28 -17.12
C SER A 381 -29.73 14.08 -17.78
N PRO A 382 -28.47 13.90 -17.39
CA PRO A 382 -27.36 14.38 -18.19
C PRO A 382 -27.02 13.35 -19.29
N ASP A 383 -27.22 13.75 -20.55
CA ASP A 383 -26.49 13.21 -21.69
C ASP A 383 -24.99 13.52 -21.50
N SER A 384 -24.17 12.51 -21.16
CA SER A 384 -22.82 12.35 -21.72
C SER A 384 -22.17 11.06 -21.22
N ASP A 385 -22.30 10.00 -22.03
CA ASP A 385 -21.45 8.82 -21.92
C ASP A 385 -20.07 9.12 -22.52
N ASN A 386 -19.10 9.48 -21.68
CA ASN A 386 -17.69 9.46 -22.10
C ASN A 386 -17.13 8.05 -21.90
N VAL A 387 -17.26 7.21 -22.93
CA VAL A 387 -16.53 5.94 -23.01
C VAL A 387 -15.07 6.24 -23.33
N HIS A 388 -14.23 6.34 -22.31
CA HIS A 388 -12.78 6.38 -22.52
C HIS A 388 -12.23 4.95 -22.59
N SER A 389 -11.87 4.53 -23.81
CA SER A 389 -10.81 3.53 -23.96
C SER A 389 -9.51 4.24 -23.62
N ALA A 390 -9.01 4.08 -22.39
CA ALA A 390 -7.74 4.68 -22.00
C ALA A 390 -6.63 4.16 -22.93
N ASN A 391 -6.14 5.02 -23.82
CA ASN A 391 -4.84 4.84 -24.42
C ASN A 391 -3.81 5.09 -23.32
N LEU A 392 -2.98 4.06 -23.11
CA LEU A 392 -1.81 4.06 -22.25
C LEU A 392 -1.00 5.33 -22.46
N TYR A 393 -0.86 6.14 -21.42
CA TYR A 393 0.29 7.02 -21.30
C TYR A 393 1.43 6.15 -20.77
N GLU A 394 2.40 5.89 -21.63
CA GLU A 394 3.75 5.50 -21.24
C GLU A 394 4.32 6.64 -20.39
N ASP A 395 4.39 6.47 -19.08
CA ASP A 395 5.45 7.07 -18.25
C ASP A 395 5.50 6.37 -16.88
N ASP A 396 6.71 5.87 -16.56
CA ASP A 396 7.16 5.20 -15.33
C ASP A 396 6.63 3.79 -14.97
N GLU A 397 6.59 2.89 -15.98
CA GLU A 397 6.41 1.43 -15.82
C GLU A 397 7.49 0.69 -14.97
N GLY A 398 8.40 1.38 -14.28
CA GLY A 398 9.53 0.75 -13.57
C GLY A 398 9.29 0.35 -12.11
N VAL A 399 8.14 0.68 -11.51
CA VAL A 399 7.90 0.48 -10.06
C VAL A 399 6.59 -0.28 -9.78
N ALA A 400 5.58 -0.17 -10.64
CA ALA A 400 4.32 -0.90 -10.53
C ALA A 400 4.47 -2.41 -10.84
N LEU A 401 5.43 -2.80 -11.70
CA LEU A 401 5.77 -4.19 -12.01
C LEU A 401 6.49 -4.95 -10.89
N LEU A 402 7.16 -4.22 -9.97
CA LEU A 402 7.70 -4.81 -8.74
C LEU A 402 6.58 -5.25 -7.80
N MET A 403 5.50 -4.46 -7.67
CA MET A 403 4.31 -4.82 -6.89
C MET A 403 3.57 -6.02 -7.50
N LEU A 404 3.59 -6.18 -8.83
CA LEU A 404 3.00 -7.30 -9.57
C LEU A 404 3.57 -8.66 -9.13
N GLU A 405 4.89 -8.81 -9.20
CA GLU A 405 5.53 -10.11 -8.95
C GLU A 405 5.79 -10.37 -7.46
N ILE A 406 5.95 -9.32 -6.65
CA ILE A 406 5.86 -9.39 -5.19
C ILE A 406 4.53 -10.10 -4.87
N ASN A 407 3.38 -9.56 -5.24
CA ASN A 407 2.08 -10.04 -4.80
C ASN A 407 1.64 -11.43 -5.30
N GLU A 408 2.03 -11.87 -6.49
CA GLU A 408 1.72 -13.24 -6.93
C GLU A 408 2.45 -14.33 -6.10
N ALA A 409 3.59 -14.00 -5.47
CA ALA A 409 4.28 -14.91 -4.54
C ALA A 409 3.89 -14.71 -3.07
N PHE A 410 3.48 -13.51 -2.64
CA PHE A 410 2.85 -13.28 -1.31
C PHE A 410 1.42 -13.85 -1.26
N ALA A 411 0.80 -14.11 -2.42
CA ALA A 411 -0.56 -14.59 -2.53
C ALA A 411 -0.88 -15.85 -1.71
N PRO A 412 -0.06 -16.92 -1.57
CA PRO A 412 -0.49 -18.10 -0.83
C PRO A 412 -0.60 -17.86 0.69
N ARG A 413 0.33 -17.08 1.28
CA ARG A 413 0.35 -16.79 2.71
C ARG A 413 -0.51 -15.60 3.08
N VAL A 414 -0.48 -14.51 2.31
CA VAL A 414 -1.44 -13.39 2.45
C VAL A 414 -2.87 -13.85 2.12
N ARG A 415 -3.08 -14.80 1.18
CA ARG A 415 -4.38 -15.48 1.04
C ARG A 415 -4.65 -16.43 2.23
N SER A 416 -3.68 -17.10 2.84
CA SER A 416 -3.97 -17.87 4.06
C SER A 416 -4.27 -16.99 5.27
N ILE A 417 -3.79 -15.75 5.28
CA ILE A 417 -3.95 -14.76 6.34
C ILE A 417 -5.28 -13.99 6.19
N LEU A 418 -5.69 -13.70 4.94
CA LEU A 418 -6.96 -13.03 4.65
C LEU A 418 -8.12 -14.02 4.43
N TYR A 419 -7.85 -15.32 4.35
CA TYR A 419 -8.86 -16.36 4.06
C TYR A 419 -8.85 -17.57 5.03
N ASN A 420 -8.08 -17.54 6.13
CA ASN A 420 -8.35 -18.33 7.34
C ASN A 420 -8.81 -17.39 8.45
#